data_AF-A0A6A4AP36-F1
#
_entry.id   AF-A0A6A4AP36-F1
#
_cell.length_a   1.000
_cell.length_b   1.000
_cell.length_c   1.000
_cell.angle_alpha   90.00
_cell.angle_beta   90.00
_cell.angle_gamma   90.00
#
_symmetry.space_group_name_H-M   'P 1'
#
loop_
_entity.id
_entity.type
_entity.pdbx_description
1 polymer ?
#
loop_
_entity_poly.entity_id
_entity_poly.type
_entity_poly.pdbx_seq_one_letter_code
_entity_poly.pdbx_strand_id
1 'polypeptide(L)'
;MVAMIAEFEAALVKDFTSVVDLMVRVKEARNRINRLSRENLKGVTMISHQYAAMRVLSLFPSQYWGNNVVYSVEGLHLDRVEDLLRNVFMNKSRGQIEAMQAQHVPVNYAASNRALGKRKGREEEARPKKGGECFYCEGRYNRDGEPHRKVDCPKMQKDRSQGLMRSN
;
A
#
# COMPACT_ATOMS: atom_id res chain seq x y z
N MET A 1 -31.14 22.51 -2.72
CA MET A 1 -30.14 21.90 -1.83
C MET A 1 -30.10 20.37 -1.96
N VAL A 2 -31.25 19.68 -1.88
CA VAL A 2 -31.32 18.20 -2.05
C VAL A 2 -30.63 17.71 -3.32
N ALA A 3 -30.88 18.35 -4.46
CA ALA A 3 -30.24 17.99 -5.74
C ALA A 3 -28.70 18.14 -5.73
N MET A 4 -28.15 19.11 -5.01
CA MET A 4 -26.69 19.32 -4.91
C MET A 4 -26.04 18.23 -4.05
N ILE A 5 -26.69 17.85 -2.94
CA ILE A 5 -26.22 16.75 -2.10
C ILE A 5 -26.30 15.43 -2.89
N ALA A 6 -27.37 15.21 -3.65
CA ALA A 6 -27.50 14.05 -4.53
C ALA A 6 -26.39 13.99 -5.59
N GLU A 7 -25.97 15.13 -6.17
CA GLU A 7 -24.83 15.20 -7.10
C GLU A 7 -23.52 14.74 -6.42
N PHE A 8 -23.28 15.17 -5.18
CA PHE A 8 -22.11 14.74 -4.41
C PHE A 8 -22.14 13.24 -4.10
N GLU A 9 -23.26 12.72 -3.64
CA GLU A 9 -23.43 11.30 -3.35
C GLU A 9 -23.30 10.45 -4.63
N ALA A 10 -23.82 10.93 -5.77
CA ALA A 10 -23.64 10.28 -7.06
C ALA A 10 -22.17 10.20 -7.49
N ALA A 11 -21.37 11.23 -7.18
CA ALA A 11 -19.94 11.23 -7.46
C ALA A 11 -19.18 10.14 -6.65
N LEU A 12 -19.60 9.90 -5.41
CA LEU A 12 -19.02 8.90 -4.50
C LEU A 12 -19.33 7.46 -4.92
N VAL A 13 -20.58 7.18 -5.33
CA VAL A 13 -21.04 5.80 -5.61
C VAL A 13 -20.77 5.33 -7.03
N LYS A 14 -20.40 6.23 -7.95
CA LYS A 14 -20.08 5.86 -9.33
C LYS A 14 -18.75 5.11 -9.36
N ASP A 15 -18.69 4.05 -10.17
CA ASP A 15 -17.48 3.23 -10.28
C ASP A 15 -16.23 4.03 -10.67
N PHE A 16 -15.08 3.52 -10.24
CA PHE A 16 -13.78 4.12 -10.46
C PHE A 16 -12.72 3.05 -10.73
N THR A 17 -11.80 3.40 -11.64
CA THR A 17 -10.66 2.59 -12.03
C THR A 17 -9.47 2.75 -11.09
N SER A 18 -9.36 3.88 -10.39
CA SER A 18 -8.35 4.15 -9.38
C SER A 18 -8.84 5.14 -8.32
N VAL A 19 -8.12 5.23 -7.19
CA VAL A 19 -8.36 6.25 -6.15
C VAL A 19 -8.29 7.67 -6.72
N VAL A 20 -7.34 7.93 -7.64
CA VAL A 20 -7.17 9.25 -8.26
C VAL A 20 -8.42 9.66 -9.02
N ASP A 21 -9.00 8.73 -9.80
CA ASP A 21 -10.20 8.99 -10.59
C ASP A 21 -11.42 9.33 -9.72
N LEU A 22 -11.55 8.64 -8.58
CA LEU A 22 -12.56 8.95 -7.56
C LEU A 22 -12.31 10.36 -6.98
N MET A 23 -11.09 10.65 -6.56
CA MET A 23 -10.75 11.90 -5.88
C MET A 23 -10.94 13.13 -6.76
N VAL A 24 -10.54 13.06 -8.04
CA VAL A 24 -10.78 14.13 -9.02
C VAL A 24 -12.28 14.43 -9.08
N ARG A 25 -13.11 13.41 -9.28
CA ARG A 25 -14.56 13.56 -9.41
C ARG A 25 -15.21 14.13 -8.15
N VAL A 26 -14.82 13.64 -6.97
CA VAL A 26 -15.33 14.12 -5.67
C VAL A 26 -14.94 15.58 -5.44
N LYS A 27 -13.69 15.96 -5.74
CA LYS A 27 -13.21 17.34 -5.63
C LYS A 27 -13.94 18.27 -6.59
N GLU A 28 -14.16 17.86 -7.83
CA GLU A 28 -14.91 18.62 -8.83
C GLU A 28 -16.37 18.84 -8.40
N ALA A 29 -17.07 17.79 -8.00
CA ALA A 29 -18.45 17.88 -7.50
C ALA A 29 -18.54 18.81 -6.29
N ARG A 30 -17.66 18.63 -5.31
CA ARG A 30 -17.55 19.51 -4.14
C ARG A 30 -17.33 20.97 -4.54
N ASN A 31 -16.37 21.24 -5.42
CA ASN A 31 -16.00 22.59 -5.81
C ASN A 31 -17.14 23.28 -6.56
N ARG A 32 -17.83 22.55 -7.46
CA ARG A 32 -19.02 23.05 -8.16
C ARG A 32 -20.13 23.38 -7.18
N ILE A 33 -20.49 22.45 -6.29
CA ILE A 33 -21.56 22.64 -5.29
C ILE A 33 -21.24 23.84 -4.40
N ASN A 34 -20.02 23.92 -3.88
CA ASN A 34 -19.62 25.01 -2.99
C ASN A 34 -19.52 26.35 -3.72
N ARG A 35 -19.18 26.36 -5.01
CA ARG A 35 -19.24 27.60 -5.80
C ARG A 35 -20.69 28.10 -5.89
N LEU A 36 -21.60 27.22 -6.33
CA LEU A 36 -23.02 27.56 -6.44
C LEU A 36 -23.61 27.96 -5.08
N SER A 37 -23.26 27.25 -4.01
CA SER A 37 -23.77 27.60 -2.68
C SER A 37 -23.24 28.93 -2.19
N ARG A 38 -21.97 29.26 -2.41
CA ARG A 38 -21.43 30.57 -2.02
C ARG A 38 -22.09 31.71 -2.78
N GLU A 39 -22.32 31.53 -4.08
CA GLU A 39 -22.99 32.50 -4.94
C GLU A 39 -24.45 32.73 -4.51
N ASN A 40 -25.19 31.65 -4.22
CA ASN A 40 -26.64 31.72 -4.01
C ASN A 40 -27.06 31.82 -2.53
N LEU A 41 -26.18 31.45 -1.60
CA LEU A 41 -26.47 31.35 -0.16
C LEU A 41 -25.50 32.21 0.68
N LYS A 42 -25.09 33.37 0.15
CA LYS A 42 -24.29 34.37 0.90
C LYS A 42 -22.99 33.81 1.51
N GLY A 43 -22.22 33.06 0.72
CA GLY A 43 -20.92 32.54 1.15
C GLY A 43 -20.96 31.22 1.94
N VAL A 44 -22.12 30.58 2.10
CA VAL A 44 -22.22 29.28 2.77
C VAL A 44 -21.45 28.20 2.00
N THR A 45 -20.59 27.47 2.71
CA THR A 45 -19.94 26.25 2.21
C THR A 45 -20.78 25.05 2.60
N MET A 46 -21.33 24.35 1.61
CA MET A 46 -22.24 23.22 1.84
C MET A 46 -21.49 21.92 2.13
N ILE A 47 -20.41 21.67 1.39
CA ILE A 47 -19.62 20.44 1.47
C ILE A 47 -18.24 20.80 2.02
N SER A 48 -18.09 20.69 3.34
CA SER A 48 -16.81 20.93 4.00
C SER A 48 -15.75 19.91 3.56
N HIS A 49 -14.46 20.23 3.76
CA HIS A 49 -13.39 19.25 3.50
C HIS A 49 -13.52 18.02 4.39
N GLN A 50 -13.91 18.22 5.65
CA GLN A 50 -14.03 17.18 6.65
C GLN A 50 -15.18 16.22 6.30
N TYR A 51 -16.34 16.76 5.91
CA TYR A 51 -17.47 15.93 5.47
C TYR A 51 -17.07 15.10 4.25
N ALA A 52 -16.51 15.73 3.22
CA ALA A 52 -16.13 15.02 2.01
C ALA A 52 -15.05 13.94 2.28
N ALA A 53 -14.05 14.26 3.10
CA ALA A 53 -13.02 13.31 3.52
C ALA A 53 -13.61 12.09 4.23
N MET A 54 -14.51 12.28 5.19
CA MET A 54 -15.18 11.18 5.88
C MET A 54 -16.04 10.33 4.94
N ARG A 55 -16.76 10.96 4.02
CA ARG A 55 -17.56 10.24 3.02
C ARG A 55 -16.67 9.39 2.10
N VAL A 56 -15.55 9.94 1.63
CA VAL A 56 -14.58 9.16 0.84
C VAL A 56 -14.03 8.00 1.64
N LEU A 57 -13.55 8.23 2.87
CA LEU A 57 -13.00 7.16 3.73
C LEU A 57 -14.01 6.03 3.96
N SER A 58 -15.29 6.35 4.10
CA SER A 58 -16.34 5.35 4.32
C SER A 58 -16.54 4.37 3.15
N LEU A 59 -16.00 4.66 1.96
CA LEU A 59 -16.01 3.77 0.81
C LEU A 59 -14.93 2.68 0.87
N PHE A 60 -13.93 2.83 1.75
CA PHE A 60 -12.78 1.95 1.81
C PHE A 60 -12.77 1.14 3.11
N PRO A 61 -12.29 -0.12 3.10
CA PRO A 61 -12.26 -0.93 4.31
C PRO A 61 -11.33 -0.32 5.38
N SER A 62 -11.91 0.01 6.54
CA SER A 62 -11.24 0.80 7.59
C SER A 62 -10.02 0.12 8.20
N GLN A 63 -9.90 -1.21 8.11
CA GLN A 63 -8.73 -1.95 8.59
C GLN A 63 -7.41 -1.54 7.92
N TYR A 64 -7.47 -0.92 6.72
CA TYR A 64 -6.26 -0.51 6.00
C TYR A 64 -5.83 0.94 6.27
N TRP A 65 -6.71 1.78 6.81
CA TRP A 65 -6.44 3.22 6.97
C TRP A 65 -6.80 3.79 8.34
N GLY A 66 -7.64 3.11 9.14
CA GLY A 66 -8.24 3.66 10.36
C GLY A 66 -7.25 4.24 11.37
N ASN A 67 -6.09 3.59 11.54
CA ASN A 67 -5.05 4.03 12.48
C ASN A 67 -4.19 5.19 11.95
N ASN A 68 -4.29 5.53 10.66
CA ASN A 68 -3.45 6.52 10.00
C ASN A 68 -4.19 7.85 9.74
N VAL A 69 -5.46 7.95 10.15
CA VAL A 69 -6.26 9.17 9.99
C VAL A 69 -6.15 10.03 11.25
N VAL A 70 -5.78 11.29 11.05
CA VAL A 70 -5.76 12.32 12.10
C VAL A 70 -7.12 13.03 12.11
N TYR A 71 -7.91 12.77 13.14
CA TYR A 71 -9.23 13.38 13.33
C TYR A 71 -9.12 14.77 13.97
N SER A 72 -8.73 15.76 13.17
CA SER A 72 -8.78 17.17 13.53
C SER A 72 -9.28 18.03 12.36
N VAL A 73 -9.67 19.27 12.63
CA VAL A 73 -10.19 20.20 11.60
C VAL A 73 -9.15 20.45 10.52
N GLU A 74 -7.89 20.61 10.91
CA GLU A 74 -6.72 20.81 10.03
C GLU A 74 -6.21 19.49 9.44
N GLY A 75 -6.44 18.37 10.15
CA GLY A 75 -5.97 17.04 9.80
C GLY A 75 -6.79 16.36 8.72
N LEU A 76 -8.11 16.54 8.78
CA LEU A 76 -9.08 15.83 7.95
C LEU A 76 -9.38 16.62 6.66
N HIS A 77 -8.43 16.55 5.72
CA HIS A 77 -8.49 17.21 4.42
C HIS A 77 -8.51 16.19 3.28
N LEU A 78 -9.21 16.50 2.19
CA LEU A 78 -9.33 15.60 1.03
C LEU A 78 -7.97 15.22 0.42
N ASP A 79 -7.02 16.15 0.36
CA ASP A 79 -5.68 15.85 -0.20
C ASP A 79 -4.90 14.87 0.66
N ARG A 80 -4.98 15.02 1.99
CA ARG A 80 -4.33 14.08 2.92
C ARG A 80 -4.96 12.69 2.86
N VAL A 81 -6.30 12.64 2.72
CA VAL A 81 -7.02 11.39 2.51
C VAL A 81 -6.64 10.75 1.18
N GLU A 82 -6.50 11.53 0.11
CA GLU A 82 -6.03 11.04 -1.18
C GLU A 82 -4.64 10.41 -1.06
N ASP A 83 -3.67 11.11 -0.45
CA ASP A 83 -2.32 10.58 -0.27
C ASP A 83 -2.34 9.28 0.53
N LEU A 84 -3.10 9.22 1.62
CA LEU A 84 -3.28 8.02 2.43
C LEU A 84 -3.84 6.86 1.60
N LEU A 85 -4.94 7.09 0.89
CA LEU A 85 -5.61 6.05 0.11
C LEU A 85 -4.78 5.59 -1.09
N ARG A 86 -4.06 6.49 -1.75
CA ARG A 86 -3.13 6.15 -2.83
C ARG A 86 -1.98 5.29 -2.33
N ASN A 87 -1.45 5.57 -1.14
CA ASN A 87 -0.40 4.74 -0.54
C ASN A 87 -0.91 3.33 -0.17
N VAL A 88 -2.15 3.23 0.29
CA VAL A 88 -2.75 1.97 0.73
C VAL A 88 -3.25 1.11 -0.44
N PHE A 89 -3.96 1.71 -1.38
CA PHE A 89 -4.67 0.99 -2.45
C PHE A 89 -4.03 1.14 -3.83
N MET A 90 -3.08 2.07 -4.00
CA MET A 90 -2.35 2.29 -5.26
C MET A 90 -3.31 2.47 -6.44
N ASN A 91 -3.17 1.63 -7.47
CA ASN A 91 -3.94 1.68 -8.71
C ASN A 91 -5.13 0.69 -8.71
N LYS A 92 -5.58 0.24 -7.54
CA LYS A 92 -6.70 -0.71 -7.45
C LYS A 92 -8.01 -0.04 -7.82
N SER A 93 -8.83 -0.76 -8.58
CA SER A 93 -10.22 -0.38 -8.87
C SER A 93 -11.13 -0.68 -7.70
N ARG A 94 -12.35 -0.12 -7.72
CA ARG A 94 -13.38 -0.38 -6.70
C ARG A 94 -13.59 -1.87 -6.42
N GLY A 95 -13.84 -2.67 -7.47
CA GLY A 95 -14.10 -4.10 -7.31
C GLY A 95 -12.90 -4.87 -6.73
N GLN A 96 -11.67 -4.45 -7.05
CA GLN A 96 -10.47 -5.05 -6.44
C GLN A 96 -10.36 -4.72 -4.95
N ILE A 97 -10.75 -3.52 -4.53
CA ILE A 97 -10.75 -3.10 -3.13
C ILE A 97 -11.84 -3.82 -2.35
N GLU A 98 -13.05 -3.96 -2.91
CA GLU A 98 -14.14 -4.73 -2.31
C GLU A 98 -13.76 -6.20 -2.15
N ALA A 99 -13.07 -6.80 -3.14
CA ALA A 99 -12.56 -8.16 -3.04
C ALA A 99 -11.50 -8.34 -1.93
N MET A 100 -10.74 -7.30 -1.58
CA MET A 100 -9.80 -7.35 -0.45
C MET A 100 -10.52 -7.48 0.90
N GLN A 101 -11.72 -6.90 1.03
CA GLN A 101 -12.53 -7.01 2.24
C GLN A 101 -13.12 -8.41 2.44
N ALA A 102 -13.43 -9.11 1.34
CA ALA A 102 -13.97 -10.47 1.37
C ALA A 102 -12.92 -11.52 1.80
N GLN A 103 -11.63 -11.18 1.74
CA GLN A 103 -10.57 -12.02 2.29
C GLN A 103 -10.40 -11.69 3.78
N HIS A 104 -10.60 -12.69 4.64
CA HIS A 104 -10.43 -12.57 6.09
C HIS A 104 -8.95 -12.30 6.45
N VAL A 105 -8.53 -11.04 6.43
CA VAL A 105 -7.21 -10.63 6.91
C VAL A 105 -7.29 -10.46 8.43
N PRO A 106 -6.48 -11.18 9.23
CA PRO A 106 -6.43 -10.96 10.67
C PRO A 106 -6.11 -9.50 11.01
N VAL A 107 -6.79 -8.95 12.02
CA VAL A 107 -6.79 -7.55 12.48
C VAL A 107 -5.40 -6.97 12.83
N ASN A 108 -4.34 -7.78 12.75
CA ASN A 108 -2.97 -7.40 13.10
C ASN A 108 -2.15 -6.73 11.98
N TYR A 109 -2.77 -6.23 10.89
CA TYR A 109 -2.03 -5.48 9.87
C TYR A 109 -1.46 -4.15 10.41
N ALA A 110 -1.95 -3.67 11.56
CA ALA A 110 -1.40 -2.53 12.29
C ALA A 110 0.00 -2.77 12.92
N ALA A 111 0.55 -3.99 12.84
CA ALA A 111 1.89 -4.31 13.34
C ALA A 111 2.99 -4.31 12.26
N SER A 112 2.80 -3.68 11.09
CA SER A 112 3.82 -3.64 10.03
C SER A 112 4.79 -2.45 10.09
N ASN A 113 4.85 -1.69 11.19
CA ASN A 113 6.05 -0.91 11.54
C ASN A 113 7.15 -1.78 12.16
N ARG A 114 7.20 -3.06 11.81
CA ARG A 114 8.39 -3.88 12.04
C ARG A 114 9.38 -3.55 10.94
N ALA A 115 10.46 -2.86 11.31
CA ALA A 115 11.68 -2.77 10.53
C ALA A 115 11.91 -4.11 9.82
N LEU A 116 12.05 -4.08 8.49
CA LEU A 116 12.12 -5.22 7.56
C LEU A 116 12.82 -6.44 8.17
N GLY A 117 12.05 -7.21 8.94
CA GLY A 117 12.51 -8.37 9.67
C GLY A 117 12.48 -9.53 8.70
N LYS A 118 13.66 -10.06 8.42
CA LYS A 118 13.94 -11.20 7.54
C LYS A 118 12.75 -12.16 7.44
N ARG A 119 12.23 -12.36 6.22
CA ARG A 119 11.19 -13.35 5.92
C ARG A 119 11.58 -14.67 6.57
N LYS A 120 10.69 -15.21 7.41
CA LYS A 120 10.75 -16.60 7.86
C LYS A 120 10.54 -17.44 6.60
N GLY A 121 11.62 -18.02 6.08
CA GLY A 121 11.58 -18.88 4.91
C GLY A 121 10.63 -20.03 5.19
N ARG A 122 9.59 -20.15 4.37
CA ARG A 122 8.88 -21.41 4.16
C ARG A 122 9.96 -22.43 3.80
N GLU A 123 9.99 -23.58 4.47
CA GLU A 123 10.70 -24.76 3.96
C GLU A 123 10.03 -25.15 2.64
N GLU A 124 10.47 -24.49 1.59
CA GLU A 124 10.19 -24.88 0.22
C GLU A 124 11.23 -25.96 -0.08
N GLU A 125 10.75 -27.20 -0.20
CA GLU A 125 11.53 -28.33 -0.70
C GLU A 125 12.37 -27.85 -1.89
N ALA A 126 13.68 -27.94 -1.74
CA ALA A 126 14.64 -27.38 -2.67
C ALA A 126 14.51 -28.08 -4.03
N ARG A 127 13.70 -27.50 -4.92
CA ARG A 127 13.76 -27.80 -6.35
C ARG A 127 15.17 -27.43 -6.82
N PRO A 128 15.92 -28.34 -7.46
CA PRO A 128 17.28 -28.06 -7.89
C PRO A 128 17.21 -27.02 -9.02
N LYS A 129 17.62 -25.78 -8.73
CA LYS A 129 17.82 -24.76 -9.75
C LYS A 129 19.09 -25.12 -10.54
N LYS A 130 18.96 -25.25 -11.86
CA LYS A 130 20.07 -25.40 -12.81
C LYS A 130 21.11 -24.29 -12.57
N GLY A 131 22.33 -24.69 -12.21
CA GLY A 131 23.45 -23.79 -11.88
C GLY A 131 24.00 -24.07 -10.48
N GLY A 132 24.57 -25.26 -10.27
CA GLY A 132 25.04 -25.72 -8.95
C GLY A 132 26.30 -25.03 -8.42
N GLU A 133 26.91 -24.12 -9.15
CA GLU A 133 28.23 -23.60 -8.75
C GLU A 133 28.14 -22.65 -7.55
N CYS A 134 28.97 -22.90 -6.53
CA CYS A 134 29.05 -22.07 -5.33
C CYS A 134 29.42 -20.63 -5.69
N PHE A 135 28.53 -19.68 -5.39
CA PHE A 135 28.67 -18.25 -5.74
C PHE A 135 29.88 -17.54 -5.10
N TYR A 136 30.52 -18.14 -4.09
CA TYR A 136 31.70 -17.57 -3.43
C TYR A 136 33.02 -17.96 -4.12
N CYS A 137 33.06 -19.15 -4.71
CA CYS A 137 34.26 -19.68 -5.34
C CYS A 137 34.08 -20.00 -6.83
N GLU A 138 32.92 -19.66 -7.41
CA GLU A 138 32.58 -19.89 -8.81
C GLU A 138 32.83 -21.35 -9.22
N GLY A 139 32.46 -22.31 -8.35
CA GLY A 139 32.65 -23.74 -8.60
C GLY A 139 34.10 -24.27 -8.53
N ARG A 140 35.13 -23.42 -8.34
CA ARG A 140 36.55 -23.84 -8.33
C ARG A 140 36.94 -24.85 -7.25
N TYR A 141 36.11 -25.02 -6.22
CA TYR A 141 36.36 -25.94 -5.10
C TYR A 141 35.31 -27.04 -5.02
N ASN A 142 34.58 -27.29 -6.11
CA ASN A 142 33.72 -28.48 -6.23
C ASN A 142 34.62 -29.74 -6.20
N ARG A 143 34.29 -30.70 -5.34
CA ARG A 143 34.96 -32.02 -5.33
C ARG A 143 34.22 -32.93 -6.29
N ASP A 144 34.95 -33.61 -7.16
CA ASP A 144 34.41 -34.62 -8.09
C ASP A 144 33.28 -34.11 -9.01
N GLY A 145 33.27 -32.80 -9.30
CA GLY A 145 32.23 -32.15 -10.12
C GLY A 145 30.93 -31.84 -9.37
N GLU A 146 30.82 -32.25 -8.11
CA GLU A 146 29.61 -32.04 -7.31
C GLU A 146 29.56 -30.59 -6.76
N PRO A 147 28.43 -29.90 -6.95
CA PRO A 147 28.22 -28.57 -6.42
C PRO A 147 28.09 -28.56 -4.89
N HIS A 148 28.75 -27.61 -4.22
CA HIS A 148 28.62 -27.41 -2.78
C HIS A 148 27.89 -26.11 -2.45
N ARG A 149 27.22 -26.06 -1.29
CA ARG A 149 26.58 -24.84 -0.79
C ARG A 149 27.64 -23.83 -0.33
N LYS A 150 27.32 -22.54 -0.40
CA LYS A 150 28.21 -21.45 0.05
C LYS A 150 28.71 -21.65 1.49
N VAL A 151 27.88 -22.18 2.38
CA VAL A 151 28.23 -22.45 3.79
C VAL A 151 29.34 -23.51 3.94
N ASP A 152 29.40 -24.45 3.00
CA ASP A 152 30.37 -25.54 2.98
C ASP A 152 31.58 -25.23 2.10
N CYS A 153 31.72 -23.97 1.64
CA CYS A 153 32.79 -23.56 0.75
C CYS A 153 34.15 -23.53 1.48
N PRO A 154 35.15 -24.34 1.06
CA PRO A 154 36.46 -24.37 1.72
C PRO A 154 37.18 -23.02 1.66
N LYS A 155 37.03 -22.30 0.54
CA LYS A 155 37.60 -20.95 0.37
C LYS A 155 36.99 -19.95 1.36
N MET A 156 35.67 -20.00 1.54
CA MET A 156 34.98 -19.10 2.47
C MET A 156 35.37 -19.38 3.93
N GLN A 157 35.54 -20.65 4.30
CA GLN A 157 36.01 -21.02 5.64
C GLN A 157 37.43 -20.51 5.89
N LYS A 158 38.32 -20.63 4.90
CA LYS A 158 39.69 -20.10 4.98
C LYS A 158 39.70 -18.58 5.09
N ASP A 159 38.97 -17.87 4.23
CA ASP A 159 38.89 -16.41 4.27
C ASP A 159 38.28 -15.92 5.60
N ARG A 160 37.32 -16.66 6.17
CA ARG A 160 36.74 -16.40 7.49
C ARG A 160 37.78 -16.55 8.61
N SER A 161 38.61 -17.60 8.57
CA SER A 161 39.69 -17.79 9.55
C SER A 161 40.78 -16.72 9.46
N GLN A 162 40.92 -16.08 8.29
CA GLN A 162 41.90 -15.04 8.04
C GLN A 162 41.33 -13.61 8.18
N GLY A 163 40.05 -13.47 8.53
CA GLY A 163 39.39 -12.17 8.68
C GLY A 163 39.15 -11.41 7.36
N LEU A 164 39.32 -12.07 6.21
CA LEU A 164 39.30 -11.47 4.86
C LEU A 164 37.90 -11.55 4.20
N MET A 165 36.82 -11.57 4.98
CA MET A 165 35.48 -11.69 4.41
C MET A 165 35.17 -10.54 3.45
N ARG A 166 34.85 -10.88 2.20
CA ARG A 166 34.25 -9.93 1.26
C ARG A 166 32.75 -9.88 1.55
N SER A 167 32.29 -8.73 2.04
CA SER A 167 30.86 -8.40 2.06
C SER A 167 30.40 -8.29 0.61
N ASN A 168 29.36 -9.03 0.24
CA ASN A 168 28.51 -8.66 -0.90
C ASN A 168 27.46 -7.68 -0.43
#